data_AF-A0A6L8I3K5-F1
#
_entry.id   AF-A0A6L8I3K5-F1
#
_cell.length_a   1.000
_cell.length_b   1.000
_cell.length_c   1.000
_cell.angle_alpha   90.00
_cell.angle_beta   90.00
_cell.angle_gamma   90.00
#
_symmetry.space_group_name_H-M   'P 1'
#
loop_
_entity.id
_entity.type
_entity.pdbx_description
1 polymer ?
#
loop_
_entity_poly.entity_id
_entity_poly.type
_entity_poly.pdbx_seq_one_letter_code
_entity_poly.pdbx_strand_id
1 'polypeptide(L)'
;RGVLGRGLRQSELRRETRWNRYLIDGLPPTPIANPGKAAIEAALSPAESDYLYFVADGTGGHAFAETLREHNANVARWRKRQADQ
;
A
#
# COMPACT_ATOMS: atom_id res chain seq x y z
N ARG A 1 -5.98 7.01 -21.14
CA ARG A 1 -5.90 7.63 -19.79
C ARG A 1 -4.42 7.65 -19.40
N GLY A 2 -3.85 8.83 -19.12
CA GLY A 2 -2.41 9.03 -18.89
C GLY A 2 -2.04 9.14 -17.41
N VAL A 3 -0.73 9.27 -17.14
CA VAL A 3 -0.17 9.53 -15.81
C VAL A 3 -0.59 10.91 -15.29
N LEU A 4 -0.77 11.03 -13.96
CA LEU A 4 -1.26 12.26 -13.32
C LEU A 4 -0.28 13.45 -13.40
N GLY A 5 1.00 13.20 -13.72
CA GLY A 5 2.07 14.20 -13.76
C GLY A 5 2.40 14.82 -12.39
N ARG A 6 1.84 14.28 -11.30
CA ARG A 6 1.98 14.73 -9.91
C ARG A 6 1.65 13.59 -8.95
N GLY A 7 1.97 13.78 -7.67
CA GLY A 7 1.50 12.90 -6.58
C GLY A 7 0.00 13.01 -6.31
N LEU A 8 -0.57 11.96 -5.71
CA LEU A 8 -1.97 11.96 -5.25
C LEU A 8 -2.20 13.02 -4.17
N ARG A 9 -3.31 13.74 -4.26
CA ARG A 9 -3.74 14.73 -3.27
C ARG A 9 -4.54 14.08 -2.16
N GLN A 10 -4.47 14.69 -0.98
CA GLN A 10 -5.29 14.30 0.17
C GLN A 10 -6.80 14.34 -0.12
N SER A 11 -7.26 15.30 -0.92
CA SER A 11 -8.66 15.37 -1.35
C SER A 11 -9.07 14.20 -2.24
N GLU A 12 -8.13 13.61 -3.01
CA GLU A 12 -8.40 12.46 -3.87
C GLU A 12 -8.49 11.17 -3.06
N LEU A 13 -7.69 11.04 -1.99
CA LEU A 13 -7.79 9.92 -1.02
C LEU A 13 -9.10 9.96 -0.23
N ARG A 14 -9.65 11.14 0.02
CA ARG A 14 -10.94 11.33 0.72
C ARG A 14 -12.17 11.33 -0.20
N ARG A 15 -11.98 11.17 -1.51
CA ARG A 15 -13.11 11.20 -2.45
C ARG A 15 -13.82 9.86 -2.48
N GLU A 16 -15.13 9.89 -2.26
CA GLU A 16 -15.97 8.70 -2.36
C GLU A 16 -16.05 8.17 -3.79
N THR A 17 -15.69 6.90 -3.95
CA THR A 17 -15.90 6.13 -5.18
C THR A 17 -16.05 4.65 -4.81
N ARG A 18 -16.66 3.84 -5.68
CA ARG A 18 -16.77 2.39 -5.46
C ARG A 18 -15.42 1.66 -5.45
N TRP A 19 -14.31 2.32 -5.83
CA TRP A 19 -12.96 1.72 -5.85
C TRP A 19 -12.05 2.23 -4.72
N ASN A 20 -12.46 3.26 -3.95
CA ASN A 20 -11.57 3.89 -2.97
C ASN A 20 -11.51 3.09 -1.66
N ARG A 21 -10.53 2.18 -1.57
CA ARG A 21 -10.26 1.32 -0.40
C ARG A 21 -9.95 2.06 0.91
N TYR A 22 -9.71 3.38 0.90
CA TYR A 22 -9.64 4.18 2.13
C TYR A 22 -11.01 4.38 2.80
N LEU A 23 -12.11 4.22 2.05
CA LEU A 23 -13.47 4.56 2.50
C LEU A 23 -14.46 3.38 2.45
N ILE A 24 -14.07 2.26 1.86
CA ILE A 24 -14.91 1.06 1.77
C ILE A 24 -14.22 -0.13 2.42
N ASP A 25 -14.96 -1.17 2.79
CA ASP A 25 -14.46 -2.46 3.31
C ASP A 25 -14.44 -3.54 2.22
N GLY A 26 -13.55 -4.53 2.32
CA GLY A 26 -13.43 -5.63 1.33
C GLY A 26 -12.60 -5.35 0.06
N LEU A 27 -13.04 -5.83 -1.10
CA LEU A 27 -12.37 -5.60 -2.40
C LEU A 27 -13.17 -4.61 -3.25
N PRO A 28 -12.55 -3.88 -4.21
CA PRO A 28 -13.31 -3.09 -5.17
C PRO A 28 -14.15 -4.00 -6.09
N PRO A 29 -15.17 -3.46 -6.80
CA PRO A 29 -16.06 -4.25 -7.67
C PRO A 29 -15.37 -5.01 -8.79
N THR A 30 -14.21 -4.52 -9.26
CA THR A 30 -13.41 -5.12 -10.35
C THR A 30 -11.92 -4.96 -10.08
N PRO A 31 -11.06 -5.77 -10.72
CA PRO A 31 -9.62 -5.52 -10.78
C PRO A 31 -9.31 -4.11 -11.31
N ILE A 32 -8.19 -3.53 -10.88
CA ILE A 32 -7.72 -2.20 -11.31
C ILE A 32 -6.62 -2.28 -12.38
N ALA A 33 -6.09 -3.48 -12.64
CA ALA A 33 -5.02 -3.74 -13.59
C ALA A 33 -5.07 -5.20 -14.05
N ASN A 34 -4.24 -5.54 -15.04
CA ASN A 34 -4.04 -6.91 -15.50
C ASN A 34 -2.90 -7.55 -14.69
N PRO A 35 -3.17 -8.53 -13.80
CA PRO A 35 -2.14 -9.13 -12.96
C PRO A 35 -1.24 -10.06 -13.78
N GLY A 36 0.06 -10.06 -13.47
CA GLY A 36 1.00 -11.05 -13.98
C GLY A 36 0.91 -12.39 -13.23
N LYS A 37 1.56 -13.43 -13.75
CA LYS A 37 1.56 -14.78 -13.16
C LYS A 37 1.90 -14.79 -11.67
N ALA A 38 3.00 -14.14 -11.28
CA ALA A 38 3.43 -14.09 -9.88
C ALA A 38 2.40 -13.44 -8.94
N ALA A 39 1.66 -12.42 -9.42
CA ALA A 39 0.61 -11.79 -8.63
C ALA A 39 -0.61 -12.71 -8.44
N ILE A 40 -0.95 -13.51 -9.45
CA ILE A 40 -2.01 -14.52 -9.37
C ILE A 40 -1.62 -15.63 -8.39
N GLU A 41 -0.39 -16.15 -8.47
CA GLU A 41 0.11 -17.17 -7.55
C GLU A 41 0.11 -16.67 -6.10
N ALA A 42 0.58 -15.45 -5.85
CA ALA A 42 0.54 -14.85 -4.52
C ALA A 42 -0.87 -14.66 -3.96
N ALA A 43 -1.86 -14.36 -4.83
CA ALA A 43 -3.25 -14.25 -4.41
C ALA A 43 -3.90 -15.61 -4.09
N LEU A 44 -3.50 -16.68 -4.80
CA LEU A 44 -4.03 -18.03 -4.59
C LEU A 44 -3.34 -18.78 -3.44
N SER A 45 -2.06 -18.50 -3.18
CA SER A 45 -1.24 -19.15 -2.17
C SER A 45 -0.40 -18.10 -1.43
N PRO A 46 -1.02 -17.28 -0.55
CA PRO A 46 -0.30 -16.26 0.20
C PRO A 46 0.65 -16.88 1.23
N ALA A 47 1.64 -16.11 1.66
CA ALA A 47 2.47 -16.49 2.81
C ALA A 47 1.63 -16.43 4.10
N GLU A 48 1.83 -17.40 4.99
CA GLU A 48 1.23 -17.38 6.33
C GLU A 48 1.97 -16.35 7.19
N SER A 49 1.26 -15.31 7.62
CA SER A 49 1.79 -14.27 8.51
C SER A 49 0.66 -13.48 9.17
N ASP A 50 0.96 -12.88 10.32
CA ASP A 50 0.04 -11.98 11.05
C ASP A 50 0.23 -10.50 10.65
N TYR A 51 0.99 -10.22 9.59
CA TYR A 51 1.27 -8.84 9.18
C TYR A 51 0.02 -8.14 8.62
N LEU A 52 -0.30 -6.99 9.21
CA LEU A 52 -1.41 -6.13 8.79
C LEU A 52 -0.94 -4.85 8.09
N TYR A 53 0.32 -4.46 8.30
CA TYR A 53 0.86 -3.21 7.81
C TYR A 53 2.19 -3.40 7.10
N PHE A 54 2.45 -2.55 6.11
CA PHE A 54 3.75 -2.44 5.47
C PHE A 54 4.06 -0.98 5.12
N VAL A 55 5.34 -0.62 5.09
CA VAL A 55 5.81 0.69 4.60
C VAL A 55 7.17 0.49 3.92
N ALA A 56 7.49 1.32 2.93
CA ALA A 56 8.79 1.29 2.27
C ALA A 56 9.93 1.40 3.31
N ASP A 57 10.99 0.62 3.13
CA ASP A 57 12.15 0.63 4.04
C ASP A 57 13.28 1.55 3.55
N GLY A 58 13.25 2.01 2.30
CA GLY A 58 14.29 2.83 1.68
C GLY A 58 15.39 2.05 0.95
N THR A 59 15.32 0.72 0.90
CA THR A 59 16.23 -0.15 0.13
C THR A 59 15.66 -0.58 -1.23
N GLY A 60 14.40 -0.20 -1.51
CA GLY A 60 13.57 -0.78 -2.57
C GLY A 60 12.63 -1.88 -2.05
N GLY A 61 12.72 -2.22 -0.76
CA GLY A 61 11.85 -3.18 -0.07
C GLY A 61 10.80 -2.54 0.83
N HIS A 62 10.25 -3.36 1.73
CA HIS A 62 9.21 -2.99 2.69
C HIS A 62 9.52 -3.56 4.07
N ALA A 63 9.22 -2.78 5.11
CA ALA A 63 9.15 -3.25 6.49
C ALA A 63 7.71 -3.61 6.84
N PHE A 64 7.48 -4.86 7.26
CA PHE A 64 6.18 -5.39 7.66
C PHE A 64 5.97 -5.25 9.18
N ALA A 65 4.71 -5.17 9.61
CA ALA A 65 4.32 -5.05 11.01
C ALA A 65 2.93 -5.65 11.29
N GLU A 66 2.78 -6.27 12.46
CA GLU A 66 1.53 -6.83 12.95
C GLU A 66 0.68 -5.74 13.63
N THR A 67 1.33 -4.80 14.32
CA THR A 67 0.64 -3.76 15.09
C THR A 67 0.81 -2.36 14.48
N LEU A 68 -0.18 -1.50 14.73
CA LEU A 68 -0.13 -0.09 14.32
C LEU A 68 1.06 0.66 14.96
N ARG A 69 1.43 0.32 16.19
CA ARG A 69 2.56 0.93 16.90
C ARG A 69 3.88 0.65 16.17
N GLU A 70 4.10 -0.60 15.78
CA GLU A 70 5.28 -1.00 15.01
C GLU A 70 5.28 -0.37 13.61
N HIS A 71 4.13 -0.34 12.95
CA HIS A 71 3.98 0.36 11.68
C HIS A 71 4.38 1.84 11.80
N ASN A 72 3.89 2.55 12.81
CA ASN A 72 4.23 3.96 13.03
C ASN A 72 5.73 4.16 13.30
N ALA A 73 6.37 3.22 14.00
CA ALA A 73 7.83 3.24 14.17
C ALA A 73 8.58 3.01 12.84
N ASN A 74 8.11 2.10 11.99
CA ASN A 74 8.64 1.90 10.63
C ASN A 74 8.47 3.17 9.78
N VAL A 75 7.30 3.80 9.82
CA VAL A 75 7.02 5.06 9.10
C VAL A 75 7.96 6.17 9.55
N ALA A 76 8.19 6.33 10.85
CA ALA A 76 9.11 7.33 11.39
C ALA A 76 10.55 7.11 10.88
N ARG A 77 11.01 5.85 10.86
CA ARG A 77 12.33 5.48 10.31
C ARG A 77 12.44 5.82 8.83
N TRP A 78 11.43 5.47 8.03
CA TRP A 78 11.39 5.77 6.60
C TRP A 78 11.40 7.27 6.33
N ARG A 79 10.59 8.06 7.06
CA ARG A 79 10.54 9.52 6.91
C ARG A 79 11.87 10.19 7.23
N LYS A 80 12.57 9.72 8.26
CA LYS A 80 13.91 10.22 8.58
C LYS A 80 14.87 10.01 7.41
N ARG A 81 14.91 8.79 6.84
CA ARG A 81 15.73 8.48 5.66
C ARG A 81 15.35 9.29 4.43
N GLN A 82 14.07 9.61 4.23
CA GLN A 82 13.64 10.46 3.14
C GLN A 82 14.08 11.91 3.29
N ALA A 83 14.13 12.43 4.52
CA ALA A 83 14.57 13.80 4.78
C ALA A 83 16.10 13.98 4.60
N ASP A 84 16.86 12.89 4.73
CA ASP A 84 18.32 12.87 4.56
C ASP A 84 18.76 12.72 3.08
N GLN A 85 17.82 12.58 2.13
CA GLN A 85 18.04 12.46 0.68
C GLN A 85 17.72 13.76 -0.05
#